data_AF-W4P7F9-F1
#
_entry.id   AF-W4P7F9-F1
#
_cell.length_a   1.000
_cell.length_b   1.000
_cell.length_c   1.000
_cell.angle_alpha   90.00
_cell.angle_beta   90.00
_cell.angle_gamma   90.00
#
_symmetry.space_group_name_H-M   'P 1'
#
loop_
_entity.id
_entity.type
_entity.pdbx_description
1 polymer ?
#
loop_
_entity_poly.entity_id
_entity_poly.type
_entity_poly.pdbx_seq_one_letter_code
_entity_poly.pdbx_strand_id
1 'polypeptide(L)'
;MQANAMRIVFEIKEKLPEIIEEIMNSPKWATTIREKLQGRTTVAIRDEAYGSEAVIEIYEKEIEIRTAWSKYVYRIYMVNNVVWCEYNGAYRGLLEQVLLPTITPKENLLDSEVIESSLYGREHKKLREYAEDNLKLKQFRRANFNEERNGTASFDHPRKVYDEFIKEDYVITTQTEE
;
A
#
# COMPACT_ATOMS: atom_id res chain seq x y z
N MET A 1 -4.44 2.39 20.40
CA MET A 1 -5.32 1.71 19.44
C MET A 1 -4.46 1.28 18.27
N GLN A 2 -4.24 -0.02 18.08
CA GLN A 2 -3.44 -0.53 16.96
C GLN A 2 -4.27 -0.35 15.68
N ALA A 3 -3.72 0.31 14.65
CA ALA A 3 -4.41 0.46 13.38
C ALA A 3 -4.75 -0.92 12.81
N ASN A 4 -5.95 -1.09 12.26
CA ASN A 4 -6.35 -2.34 11.62
C ASN A 4 -5.40 -2.61 10.44
N ALA A 5 -4.54 -3.62 10.59
CA ALA A 5 -3.58 -4.02 9.57
C ALA A 5 -4.13 -5.21 8.77
N MET A 6 -3.79 -5.24 7.49
CA MET A 6 -4.10 -6.33 6.56
C MET A 6 -2.84 -6.71 5.79
N ARG A 7 -2.74 -7.99 5.45
CA ARG A 7 -1.80 -8.53 4.49
C ARG A 7 -2.56 -8.97 3.26
N ILE A 8 -2.33 -8.30 2.14
CA ILE A 8 -2.96 -8.58 0.84
C ILE A 8 -1.89 -8.99 -0.17
N VAL A 9 -2.24 -9.88 -1.09
CA VAL A 9 -1.37 -10.30 -2.19
C VAL A 9 -2.09 -10.14 -3.52
N PHE A 10 -1.40 -9.60 -4.51
CA PHE A 10 -1.94 -9.42 -5.87
C PHE A 10 -0.84 -9.48 -6.94
N GLU A 11 -1.20 -9.94 -8.14
CA GLU A 11 -0.30 -9.95 -9.30
C GLU A 11 -0.19 -8.55 -9.90
N ILE A 12 1.01 -8.18 -10.35
CA ILE A 12 1.28 -6.88 -10.97
C ILE A 12 1.78 -7.02 -12.41
N LYS A 13 1.65 -5.94 -13.20
CA LYS A 13 2.04 -5.93 -14.62
C LYS A 13 3.54 -5.75 -14.82
N GLU A 14 4.18 -5.01 -13.94
CA GLU A 14 5.59 -4.64 -14.01
C GLU A 14 6.51 -5.81 -13.66
N LYS A 15 7.68 -5.84 -14.28
CA LYS A 15 8.77 -6.78 -13.97
C LYS A 15 9.71 -6.18 -12.93
N LEU A 16 10.41 -7.03 -12.17
CA LEU A 16 11.39 -6.58 -11.18
C LEU A 16 12.44 -5.60 -11.76
N PRO A 17 13.03 -5.80 -12.95
CA PRO A 17 13.98 -4.84 -13.51
C PRO A 17 13.39 -3.46 -13.78
N GLU A 18 12.12 -3.39 -14.22
CA GLU A 18 11.42 -2.13 -14.51
C GLU A 18 11.18 -1.35 -13.21
N ILE A 19 10.78 -2.05 -12.15
CA ILE A 19 10.58 -1.47 -10.82
C ILE A 19 11.91 -0.97 -10.24
N ILE A 20 12.99 -1.75 -10.39
CA ILE A 20 14.34 -1.35 -9.96
C ILE A 20 14.80 -0.11 -10.74
N GLU A 21 14.59 -0.07 -12.05
CA GLU A 21 14.93 1.07 -12.88
C GLU A 21 14.21 2.35 -12.43
N GLU A 22 12.90 2.25 -12.14
CA GLU A 22 12.11 3.37 -11.61
C GLU A 22 12.62 3.80 -10.22
N ILE A 23 12.86 2.87 -9.30
CA ILE A 23 13.41 3.19 -7.97
C ILE A 23 14.71 4.00 -8.11
N MET A 24 15.57 3.63 -9.05
CA MET A 24 16.87 4.25 -9.22
C MET A 24 16.84 5.59 -9.96
N ASN A 25 15.89 5.80 -10.87
CA ASN A 25 15.93 6.91 -11.83
C ASN A 25 14.61 7.70 -11.97
N SER A 26 13.66 7.51 -11.07
CA SER A 26 12.36 8.20 -11.12
C SER A 26 12.51 9.72 -10.94
N PRO A 27 11.77 10.53 -11.71
CA PRO A 27 11.66 11.96 -11.46
C PRO A 27 10.78 12.31 -10.24
N LYS A 28 10.07 11.33 -9.67
CA LYS A 28 9.14 11.53 -8.54
C LYS A 28 9.86 11.73 -7.20
N TRP A 29 11.11 11.28 -7.07
CA TRP A 29 11.87 11.33 -5.83
C TRP A 29 13.38 11.38 -6.09
N ALA A 30 14.14 11.80 -5.07
CA ALA A 30 15.58 11.65 -5.06
C ALA A 30 15.97 10.26 -4.51
N THR A 31 16.90 9.58 -5.17
CA THR A 31 17.37 8.25 -4.78
C THR A 31 18.78 8.30 -4.21
N THR A 32 18.99 7.69 -3.05
CA THR A 32 20.30 7.59 -2.37
C THR A 32 20.63 6.14 -2.07
N ILE A 33 21.76 5.66 -2.57
CA ILE A 33 22.26 4.32 -2.23
C ILE A 33 22.93 4.39 -0.85
N ARG A 34 22.42 3.62 0.11
CA ARG A 34 22.97 3.56 1.48
C ARG A 34 24.04 2.49 1.63
N GLU A 35 23.80 1.31 1.06
CA GLU A 35 24.69 0.17 1.20
C GLU A 35 24.62 -0.72 -0.05
N LYS A 36 25.75 -1.31 -0.42
CA LYS A 36 25.85 -2.38 -1.43
C LYS A 36 26.59 -3.56 -0.83
N LEU A 37 25.86 -4.63 -0.55
CA LEU A 37 26.40 -5.92 -0.13
C LEU A 37 26.24 -6.94 -1.26
N GLN A 38 26.94 -8.07 -1.15
CA GLN A 38 26.77 -9.16 -2.11
C GLN A 38 25.32 -9.66 -2.08
N GLY A 39 24.58 -9.45 -3.18
CA GLY A 39 23.19 -9.87 -3.32
C GLY A 39 22.13 -8.95 -2.70
N ARG A 40 22.52 -7.81 -2.10
CA ARG A 40 21.58 -6.82 -1.56
C ARG A 40 22.06 -5.39 -1.79
N THR A 41 21.20 -4.55 -2.34
CA THR A 41 21.40 -3.09 -2.38
C THR A 41 20.34 -2.40 -1.54
N THR A 42 20.77 -1.60 -0.56
CA THR A 42 19.85 -0.79 0.25
C THR A 42 19.84 0.64 -0.28
N VAL A 43 18.64 1.12 -0.58
CA VAL A 43 18.37 2.41 -1.19
C VAL A 43 17.39 3.18 -0.30
N ALA A 44 17.52 4.50 -0.25
CA ALA A 44 16.48 5.37 0.27
C ALA A 44 15.95 6.25 -0.86
N ILE A 45 14.64 6.31 -1.01
CA ILE A 45 13.96 7.27 -1.88
C ILE A 45 13.34 8.36 -1.01
N ARG A 46 13.44 9.60 -1.45
CA ARG A 46 12.94 10.76 -0.71
C ARG A 46 12.15 11.69 -1.62
N ASP A 47 10.95 12.00 -1.18
CA ASP A 47 10.16 13.07 -1.78
C ASP A 47 10.47 14.39 -1.05
N GLU A 48 11.12 15.32 -1.75
CA GLU A 48 11.49 16.63 -1.18
C GLU A 48 10.28 17.53 -0.91
N ALA A 49 9.18 17.37 -1.66
CA ALA A 49 7.99 18.19 -1.49
C ALA A 49 7.21 17.83 -0.22
N TYR A 50 7.22 16.54 0.15
CA TYR A 50 6.45 16.01 1.28
C TYR A 50 7.30 15.61 2.50
N GLY A 51 8.62 15.80 2.44
CA GLY A 51 9.54 15.45 3.54
C GLY A 51 9.48 13.98 3.94
N SER A 52 9.09 13.10 3.01
CA SER A 52 8.84 11.68 3.24
C SER A 52 9.98 10.84 2.68
N GLU A 53 10.28 9.73 3.35
CA GLU A 53 11.34 8.80 2.95
C GLU A 53 10.82 7.37 2.94
N ALA A 54 11.31 6.55 2.02
CA ALA A 54 11.12 5.10 2.08
C ALA A 54 12.48 4.41 1.95
N VAL A 55 12.66 3.34 2.73
CA VAL A 55 13.85 2.49 2.68
C VAL A 55 13.51 1.25 1.86
N ILE A 56 14.37 0.94 0.89
CA ILE A 56 14.18 -0.14 -0.06
C ILE A 56 15.37 -1.07 0.00
N GLU A 57 15.11 -2.36 0.12
CA GLU A 57 16.10 -3.42 -0.05
C GLU A 57 15.84 -4.16 -1.36
N ILE A 58 16.83 -4.14 -2.24
CA ILE A 58 16.76 -4.77 -3.57
C ILE A 58 17.63 -6.03 -3.53
N TYR A 59 16.99 -7.17 -3.74
CA TYR A 59 17.59 -8.50 -3.88
C TYR A 59 17.47 -8.99 -5.33
N GLU A 60 18.06 -10.16 -5.63
CA GLU A 60 18.03 -10.73 -6.98
C GLU A 60 16.61 -11.03 -7.49
N LYS A 61 15.71 -11.47 -6.61
CA LYS A 61 14.35 -11.93 -6.97
C LYS A 61 13.24 -11.23 -6.19
N GLU A 62 13.59 -10.18 -5.45
CA GLU A 62 12.70 -9.54 -4.49
C GLU A 62 13.11 -8.10 -4.22
N ILE A 63 12.11 -7.25 -3.96
CA ILE A 63 12.27 -5.87 -3.51
C ILE A 63 11.39 -5.71 -2.26
N GLU A 64 11.98 -5.26 -1.15
CA GLU A 64 11.24 -4.90 0.06
C GLU A 64 11.26 -3.39 0.24
N ILE A 65 10.09 -2.76 0.35
CA ILE A 65 9.92 -1.31 0.55
C ILE A 65 9.28 -1.08 1.90
N ARG A 66 9.94 -0.27 2.75
CA ARG A 66 9.42 0.19 4.04
C ARG A 66 9.17 1.69 3.98
N THR A 67 7.92 2.09 4.11
CA THR A 67 7.56 3.52 4.10
C THR A 67 7.79 4.15 5.47
N ALA A 68 8.32 5.37 5.52
CA ALA A 68 8.48 6.09 6.78
C ALA A 68 7.10 6.36 7.42
N TRP A 69 7.07 6.42 8.75
CA TRP A 69 5.90 6.71 9.60
C TRP A 69 4.90 5.58 9.79
N SER A 70 4.57 4.81 8.74
CA SER A 70 3.42 3.91 8.79
C SER A 70 3.74 2.45 9.12
N LYS A 71 5.03 2.07 9.18
CA LYS A 71 5.47 0.66 9.26
C LYS A 71 4.87 -0.24 8.19
N TYR A 72 4.39 0.34 7.07
CA TYR A 72 3.85 -0.45 5.98
C TYR A 72 5.00 -1.04 5.18
N VAL A 73 4.80 -2.28 4.77
CA VAL A 73 5.80 -3.03 4.01
C VAL A 73 5.17 -3.49 2.72
N TYR A 74 5.83 -3.17 1.61
CA TYR A 74 5.58 -3.81 0.33
C TYR A 74 6.70 -4.80 0.07
N ARG A 75 6.35 -6.00 -0.33
CA ARG A 75 7.25 -7.06 -0.74
C ARG A 75 6.89 -7.46 -2.16
N ILE A 76 7.75 -7.13 -3.11
CA ILE A 76 7.54 -7.40 -4.54
C ILE A 76 8.49 -8.53 -4.91
N TYR A 77 7.97 -9.65 -5.40
CA TYR A 77 8.79 -10.84 -5.64
C TYR A 77 8.32 -11.61 -6.86
N MET A 78 9.24 -12.37 -7.44
CA MET A 78 8.97 -13.15 -8.65
C MET A 78 8.85 -14.64 -8.35
N VAL A 79 7.75 -15.25 -8.80
CA VAL A 79 7.51 -16.71 -8.75
C VAL A 79 7.04 -17.17 -10.13
N ASN A 80 7.68 -18.18 -10.70
CA ASN A 80 7.29 -18.74 -12.01
C ASN A 80 7.11 -17.69 -13.11
N ASN A 81 8.02 -16.70 -13.15
CA ASN A 81 8.02 -15.58 -14.11
C ASN A 81 6.81 -14.63 -13.98
N VAL A 82 6.07 -14.72 -12.88
CA VAL A 82 5.00 -13.79 -12.49
C VAL A 82 5.50 -12.95 -11.32
N VAL A 83 5.22 -11.65 -11.35
CA VAL A 83 5.59 -10.72 -10.28
C VAL A 83 4.38 -10.46 -9.40
N TRP A 84 4.57 -10.67 -8.11
CA TRP A 84 3.56 -10.51 -7.07
C TRP A 84 3.94 -9.34 -6.17
N CYS A 85 2.93 -8.62 -5.70
CA CYS A 85 3.04 -7.63 -4.66
C CYS A 85 2.30 -8.13 -3.42
N GLU A 86 3.01 -8.23 -2.31
CA GLU A 86 2.43 -8.41 -0.98
C GLU A 86 2.53 -7.08 -0.23
N TYR A 87 1.40 -6.61 0.29
CA TYR A 87 1.33 -5.42 1.12
C TYR A 87 0.90 -5.79 2.52
N ASN A 88 1.65 -5.32 3.52
CA ASN A 88 1.30 -5.42 4.93
C ASN A 88 1.17 -4.00 5.52
N GLY A 89 -0.05 -3.63 5.90
CA GLY A 89 -0.32 -2.31 6.45
C GLY A 89 -1.81 -2.01 6.57
N ALA A 90 -2.16 -0.74 6.77
CA ALA A 90 -3.55 -0.34 6.87
C ALA A 90 -4.21 -0.23 5.50
N TYR A 91 -5.53 -0.43 5.45
CA TYR A 91 -6.31 -0.34 4.20
C TYR A 91 -6.14 0.99 3.46
N ARG A 92 -6.29 2.12 4.15
CA ARG A 92 -6.07 3.43 3.53
C ARG A 92 -4.62 3.61 3.09
N GLY A 93 -3.70 3.04 3.87
CA GLY A 93 -2.29 2.98 3.53
C GLY A 93 -2.10 2.42 2.12
N LEU A 94 -2.68 1.27 1.80
CA LEU A 94 -2.61 0.69 0.46
C LEU A 94 -3.06 1.67 -0.63
N LEU A 95 -4.16 2.39 -0.41
CA LEU A 95 -4.79 3.22 -1.42
C LEU A 95 -4.15 4.61 -1.59
N GLU A 96 -3.49 5.14 -0.58
CA GLU A 96 -3.09 6.56 -0.51
C GLU A 96 -1.54 6.74 -0.52
N GLN A 97 -0.76 5.77 -1.01
CA GLN A 97 0.71 5.88 -1.03
C GLN A 97 1.24 6.82 -2.13
N VAL A 98 2.03 7.83 -1.74
CA VAL A 98 2.62 8.78 -2.68
C VAL A 98 4.04 8.38 -3.10
N LEU A 99 4.79 7.77 -2.18
CA LEU A 99 6.22 7.47 -2.35
C LEU A 99 6.46 5.98 -2.64
N LEU A 100 6.04 5.53 -3.83
CA LEU A 100 6.22 4.17 -4.31
C LEU A 100 6.54 4.12 -5.82
N PRO A 101 7.25 3.08 -6.28
CA PRO A 101 7.31 2.74 -7.70
C PRO A 101 5.92 2.43 -8.25
N THR A 102 5.82 2.41 -9.57
CA THR A 102 4.64 1.94 -10.29
C THR A 102 4.42 0.46 -9.97
N ILE A 103 3.26 0.18 -9.40
CA ILE A 103 2.82 -1.16 -9.02
C ILE A 103 1.39 -1.27 -9.55
N THR A 104 1.20 -1.81 -10.75
CA THR A 104 -0.10 -1.88 -11.40
C THR A 104 -0.72 -3.25 -11.20
N PRO A 105 -1.86 -3.38 -10.51
CA PRO A 105 -2.58 -4.63 -10.42
C PRO A 105 -2.97 -5.14 -11.80
N LYS A 106 -2.78 -6.44 -12.03
CA LYS A 106 -3.16 -7.08 -13.31
C LYS A 106 -4.67 -7.26 -13.42
N GLU A 107 -5.32 -7.53 -12.29
CA GLU A 107 -6.77 -7.70 -12.17
C GLU A 107 -7.37 -6.61 -11.27
N ASN A 108 -8.69 -6.67 -11.05
CA ASN A 108 -9.38 -5.76 -10.14
C ASN A 108 -8.84 -5.95 -8.71
N LEU A 109 -8.35 -4.87 -8.10
CA LEU A 109 -7.71 -4.95 -6.78
C LEU A 109 -8.69 -5.41 -5.70
N LEU A 110 -9.99 -5.13 -5.85
CA LEU A 110 -11.03 -5.55 -4.91
C LEU A 110 -11.19 -7.08 -4.79
N ASP A 111 -10.82 -7.80 -5.86
CA ASP A 111 -10.87 -9.26 -5.93
C ASP A 111 -9.59 -9.93 -5.43
N SER A 112 -8.62 -9.13 -4.99
CA SER A 112 -7.37 -9.62 -4.41
C SER A 112 -7.61 -10.18 -3.00
N GLU A 113 -6.78 -11.15 -2.63
CA GLU A 113 -6.96 -11.91 -1.39
C GLU A 113 -6.24 -11.24 -0.23
N VAL A 114 -6.99 -10.93 0.82
CA VAL A 114 -6.49 -10.56 2.14
C VAL A 114 -6.27 -11.85 2.92
N ILE A 115 -5.01 -12.23 3.09
CA ILE A 115 -4.58 -13.51 3.67
C ILE A 115 -4.38 -13.46 5.18
N GLU A 116 -4.19 -12.26 5.74
CA GLU A 116 -4.15 -12.03 7.18
C GLU A 116 -4.70 -10.65 7.49
N SER A 117 -5.47 -10.50 8.56
CA SER A 117 -5.89 -9.17 9.00
C SER A 117 -6.25 -9.13 10.47
N SER A 118 -6.26 -7.94 11.05
CA SER A 118 -6.74 -7.75 12.41
C SER A 118 -8.25 -7.97 12.57
N LEU A 119 -9.02 -7.99 11.48
CA LEU A 119 -10.48 -8.23 11.50
C LEU A 119 -10.81 -9.72 11.50
N TYR A 120 -10.09 -10.50 10.70
CA TYR A 120 -10.42 -11.91 10.44
C TYR A 120 -9.32 -12.89 10.89
N GLY A 121 -8.24 -12.39 11.49
CA GLY A 121 -7.07 -13.21 11.82
C GLY A 121 -6.45 -13.81 10.56
N ARG A 122 -6.48 -15.14 10.44
CA ARG A 122 -5.96 -15.90 9.29
C ARG A 122 -7.05 -16.40 8.34
N GLU A 123 -8.29 -15.96 8.52
CA GLU A 123 -9.34 -16.25 7.55
C GLU A 123 -9.13 -15.39 6.31
N HIS A 124 -9.09 -16.04 5.16
CA HIS A 124 -8.88 -15.38 3.88
C HIS A 124 -10.19 -14.77 3.39
N LYS A 125 -10.13 -13.50 2.98
CA LYS A 125 -11.26 -12.74 2.44
C LYS A 125 -10.84 -11.94 1.23
N LYS A 126 -11.80 -11.51 0.41
CA LYS A 126 -11.53 -10.52 -0.63
C LYS A 126 -11.35 -9.14 -0.03
N LEU A 127 -10.57 -8.28 -0.70
CA LEU A 127 -10.36 -6.91 -0.25
C LEU A 127 -11.68 -6.13 -0.10
N ARG A 128 -12.67 -6.41 -0.97
CA ARG A 128 -14.00 -5.82 -0.87
C ARG A 128 -14.69 -6.12 0.46
N GLU A 129 -14.67 -7.38 0.89
CA GLU A 129 -15.30 -7.82 2.14
C GLU A 129 -14.60 -7.15 3.31
N TYR A 130 -13.27 -7.15 3.28
CA TYR A 130 -12.45 -6.51 4.30
C TYR A 130 -12.79 -5.03 4.47
N ALA A 131 -12.91 -4.28 3.38
CA ALA A 131 -13.15 -2.85 3.50
C ALA A 131 -14.62 -2.46 3.72
N GLU A 132 -15.60 -3.28 3.32
CA GLU A 132 -16.99 -3.15 3.80
C GLU A 132 -17.07 -3.30 5.32
N ASP A 133 -16.44 -4.34 5.89
CA ASP A 133 -16.49 -4.57 7.34
C ASP A 133 -15.60 -3.58 8.12
N ASN A 134 -14.50 -3.12 7.53
CA ASN A 134 -13.70 -2.04 8.09
C ASN A 134 -14.52 -0.74 8.22
N LEU A 135 -15.34 -0.43 7.23
CA LEU A 135 -16.26 0.72 7.24
C LEU A 135 -17.34 0.56 8.31
N LYS A 136 -18.00 -0.60 8.38
CA LYS A 136 -19.00 -0.89 9.43
C LYS A 136 -18.41 -0.74 10.83
N LEU A 137 -17.21 -1.27 11.05
CA LEU A 137 -16.51 -1.14 12.34
C LEU A 137 -16.16 0.32 12.65
N LYS A 138 -15.75 1.11 11.65
CA LYS A 138 -15.48 2.54 11.83
C LYS A 138 -16.74 3.32 12.19
N GLN A 139 -17.88 3.03 11.55
CA GLN A 139 -19.19 3.62 11.88
C GLN A 139 -19.64 3.22 13.28
N PHE A 140 -19.51 1.94 13.65
CA PHE A 140 -19.85 1.44 14.98
C PHE A 140 -19.02 2.14 16.08
N ARG A 141 -17.70 2.30 15.87
CA ARG A 141 -16.83 3.02 16.81
C ARG A 141 -17.26 4.48 17.00
N ARG A 142 -17.59 5.17 15.90
CA ARG A 142 -18.08 6.56 15.94
C ARG A 142 -19.38 6.69 16.73
N ALA A 143 -20.34 5.81 16.47
CA ALA A 143 -21.65 5.85 17.11
C ALA A 143 -21.63 5.52 18.61
N ASN A 144 -20.71 4.68 19.06
CA ASN A 144 -20.72 4.16 20.44
C ASN A 144 -19.66 4.78 21.36
N PHE A 145 -18.57 5.34 20.81
CA PHE A 145 -17.42 5.78 21.61
C PHE A 145 -17.01 7.24 21.40
N ASN A 146 -17.80 8.05 20.66
CA ASN A 146 -17.47 9.45 20.34
C ASN A 146 -16.02 9.66 19.87
N GLU A 147 -15.45 8.69 19.16
CA GLU A 147 -14.13 8.85 18.54
C GLU A 147 -14.25 9.77 17.32
N GLU A 148 -14.24 11.09 17.56
CA GLU A 148 -14.07 12.14 16.54
C GLU A 148 -12.64 12.16 15.94
N ARG A 149 -11.95 11.01 15.90
CA ARG A 149 -10.72 10.89 15.14
C ARG A 149 -11.07 10.77 13.66
N ASN A 150 -11.35 11.91 13.04
CA ASN A 150 -11.03 12.10 11.64
C ASN A 150 -9.50 12.08 11.54
N GLY A 151 -8.92 10.88 11.48
CA GLY A 151 -7.53 10.66 11.09
C GLY A 151 -7.34 10.94 9.58
N THR A 152 -7.79 12.10 9.14
CA THR A 152 -7.51 12.72 7.86
C THR A 152 -6.98 14.08 8.23
N ALA A 153 -5.65 14.22 8.26
CA ALA A 153 -5.08 15.54 8.33
C ALA A 153 -5.50 16.30 7.06
N SER A 154 -5.73 17.61 7.16
CA SER A 154 -6.19 18.44 6.04
C SER A 154 -5.22 18.46 4.83
N PHE A 155 -4.05 17.84 4.96
CA PHE A 155 -3.03 17.69 3.92
C PHE A 155 -2.97 16.27 3.30
N ASP A 156 -3.77 15.31 3.78
CA ASP A 156 -3.75 13.88 3.38
C ASP A 156 -4.44 13.58 2.03
N HIS A 157 -4.62 14.57 1.16
CA HIS A 157 -5.25 14.33 -0.14
C HIS A 157 -4.29 14.59 -1.30
N PRO A 158 -3.69 13.50 -1.79
CA PRO A 158 -3.58 13.30 -3.22
C PRO A 158 -4.15 11.95 -3.65
N ARG A 159 -4.76 11.95 -4.84
CA ARG A 159 -5.13 10.83 -5.74
C ARG A 159 -4.84 9.41 -5.21
N LYS A 160 -5.88 8.58 -5.05
CA LYS A 160 -5.68 7.18 -4.62
C LYS A 160 -4.91 6.42 -5.71
N VAL A 161 -3.83 5.76 -5.32
CA VAL A 161 -2.88 5.03 -6.18
C VAL A 161 -3.57 4.03 -7.08
N TYR A 162 -4.59 3.36 -6.57
CA TYR A 162 -5.23 2.24 -7.22
C TYR A 162 -6.65 2.53 -7.72
N ASP A 163 -7.09 3.81 -7.75
CA ASP A 163 -8.44 4.15 -8.20
C ASP A 163 -8.73 3.63 -9.61
N GLU A 164 -7.76 3.71 -10.52
CA GLU A 164 -7.90 3.24 -11.90
C GLU A 164 -8.02 1.70 -12.01
N PHE A 165 -7.72 0.98 -10.93
CA PHE A 165 -7.76 -0.49 -10.85
C PHE A 165 -8.90 -1.01 -9.95
N ILE A 166 -9.74 -0.10 -9.48
CA ILE A 166 -11.00 -0.39 -8.80
C ILE A 166 -12.11 -0.16 -9.83
N LYS A 167 -12.62 -1.24 -10.42
CA LYS A 167 -13.57 -1.20 -11.56
C LYS A 167 -15.03 -1.01 -11.16
N GLU A 168 -15.31 -0.88 -9.88
CA GLU A 168 -16.64 -0.73 -9.32
C GLU A 168 -16.69 0.55 -8.48
N ASP A 169 -17.87 1.15 -8.32
CA ASP A 169 -18.08 2.27 -7.41
C ASP A 169 -17.86 1.81 -5.96
N TYR A 170 -16.60 1.74 -5.55
CA TYR A 170 -16.21 1.22 -4.26
C TYR A 170 -16.37 2.29 -3.20
N VAL A 171 -17.53 2.25 -2.53
CA VAL A 171 -17.98 3.10 -1.42
C VAL A 171 -17.10 4.34 -1.23
N ILE A 172 -17.23 5.28 -2.17
CA ILE A 172 -16.94 6.68 -1.87
C ILE A 172 -17.96 7.01 -0.80
N THR A 173 -17.50 7.36 0.41
CA THR A 173 -18.37 8.05 1.37
C THR A 173 -18.97 9.21 0.60
N THR A 174 -20.23 9.08 0.20
CA THR A 174 -21.05 10.22 -0.15
C THR A 174 -20.87 11.16 1.02
N GLN A 175 -20.14 12.26 0.80
CA GLN A 175 -20.42 13.46 1.56
C GLN A 175 -21.89 13.71 1.23
N THR A 176 -22.77 13.31 2.14
CA THR A 176 -24.15 13.77 2.11
C THR A 176 -24.02 15.27 2.36
N GLU A 177 -24.00 16.04 1.28
CA GLU A 177 -24.38 17.44 1.32
C GLU A 177 -25.86 17.47 1.70
N GLU A 178 -26.13 17.69 2.99
CA GLU A 178 -27.38 18.30 3.48
C GLU A 178 -27.06 19.69 4.01
#